data_AF-A0A6J1W1Q5-F1
#
_entry.id   AF-A0A6J1W1Q5-F1
#
_cell.length_a   1.000
_cell.length_b   1.000
_cell.length_c   1.000
_cell.angle_alpha   90.00
_cell.angle_beta   90.00
_cell.angle_gamma   90.00
#
_symmetry.space_group_name_H-M   'P 1'
#
loop_
_entity.id
_entity.type
_entity.pdbx_description
1 polymer ?
#
loop_
_entity_poly.entity_id
_entity_poly.type
_entity_poly.pdbx_seq_one_letter_code
_entity_poly.pdbx_strand_id
1 'polypeptide(L)'
;PETPLPNVMETAYYFEQAGIGLSSEEYYHIFLALKQLVATHPIQTCRFWGKLLGIEANYIVAEVEFREGEEEEEAEEEETAEEGLKEGIEARDEDEEDEEEKDEPPKPNYKPPPVIPKEDYRTGANKYTYYVCNEPGKPWMKLPQVTPAQIVNTRKIKKFLVGKLDAAVVCYPPFPGNEANYLRAQIACISAATQVTPLGFYQFGEEEGDEEEGGAGRDNYEENPDFEPIPVPEMLDTLSNWVHHVQNILKQ
;
A
#
# COMPACT_ATOMS: atom_id res chain seq x y z
N PRO A 1 15.50 -1.43 23.11
CA PRO A 1 14.54 -1.87 22.08
C PRO A 1 13.47 -0.79 21.91
N GLU A 2 13.60 -0.03 20.83
CA GLU A 2 12.57 0.92 20.41
C GLU A 2 11.25 0.16 20.26
N THR A 3 10.17 0.70 20.83
CA THR A 3 8.88 0.02 20.75
C THR A 3 8.32 0.22 19.34
N PRO A 4 7.89 -0.84 18.63
CA PRO A 4 7.28 -0.74 17.29
C PRO A 4 6.01 0.13 17.23
N LEU A 5 5.46 0.52 18.38
CA LEU A 5 4.23 1.27 18.50
C LEU A 5 4.46 2.77 18.20
N PRO A 6 3.72 3.37 17.24
CA PRO A 6 3.90 4.77 16.90
C PRO A 6 3.35 5.71 17.98
N ASN A 7 3.96 6.88 18.13
CA ASN A 7 3.46 7.94 19.01
C ASN A 7 2.31 8.73 18.36
N VAL A 8 1.17 8.05 18.15
CA VAL A 8 -0.02 8.63 17.49
C VAL A 8 -0.55 9.87 18.21
N MET A 9 -0.37 9.97 19.52
CA MET A 9 -0.85 11.10 20.32
C MET A 9 -0.07 12.39 20.04
N GLU A 10 1.22 12.29 19.76
CA GLU A 10 2.02 13.43 19.33
C GLU A 10 1.60 13.91 17.94
N THR A 11 1.40 12.98 17.01
CA THR A 11 0.85 13.32 15.68
C THR A 11 -0.52 14.00 15.80
N ALA A 12 -1.39 13.49 16.68
CA ALA A 12 -2.71 14.08 16.94
C ALA A 12 -2.61 15.52 17.44
N TYR A 13 -1.67 15.80 18.35
CA TYR A 13 -1.42 17.15 18.85
C TYR A 13 -1.06 18.12 17.72
N TYR A 14 -0.13 17.74 16.84
CA TYR A 14 0.25 18.60 15.71
C TYR A 14 -0.89 18.82 14.70
N PHE A 15 -1.68 17.79 14.42
CA PHE A 15 -2.84 17.93 13.54
C PHE A 15 -3.95 18.80 14.13
N GLU A 16 -4.19 18.71 15.44
CA GLU A 16 -5.14 19.57 16.14
C GLU A 16 -4.73 21.05 16.08
N GLN A 17 -3.44 21.36 16.23
CA GLN A 17 -2.92 22.73 16.05
C GLN A 17 -3.14 23.26 14.63
N ALA A 18 -3.07 22.38 13.62
CA ALA A 18 -3.33 22.73 12.22
C ALA A 18 -4.84 22.74 11.85
N GLY A 19 -5.72 22.34 12.77
CA GLY A 19 -7.17 22.27 12.53
C GLY A 19 -7.58 21.15 11.56
N ILE A 20 -6.77 20.10 11.44
CA ILE A 20 -7.01 18.94 10.58
C ILE A 20 -6.95 17.64 11.40
N GLY A 21 -7.31 16.51 10.80
CA GLY A 21 -7.20 15.19 11.43
C GLY A 21 -8.48 14.70 12.12
N LEU A 22 -8.32 13.75 13.04
CA LEU A 22 -9.40 13.11 13.80
C LEU A 22 -9.53 13.73 15.21
N SER A 23 -10.58 13.36 15.95
CA SER A 23 -10.70 13.80 17.35
C SER A 23 -9.68 13.11 18.25
N SER A 24 -9.29 13.76 19.35
CA SER A 24 -8.31 13.21 20.31
C SER A 24 -8.80 11.87 20.92
N GLU A 25 -10.11 11.72 21.13
CA GLU A 25 -10.72 10.45 21.58
C GLU A 25 -10.56 9.34 20.53
N GLU A 26 -10.77 9.66 19.25
CA GLU A 26 -10.62 8.70 18.16
C GLU A 26 -9.16 8.27 17.99
N TYR A 27 -8.22 9.21 18.06
CA TYR A 27 -6.79 8.90 18.06
C TYR A 27 -6.39 7.97 19.21
N TYR A 28 -6.94 8.19 20.41
CA TYR A 28 -6.67 7.32 21.55
C TYR A 28 -7.18 5.89 21.34
N HIS A 29 -8.39 5.73 20.78
CA HIS A 29 -8.90 4.41 20.42
C HIS A 29 -8.06 3.72 19.34
N ILE A 30 -7.63 4.47 18.32
CA ILE A 30 -6.73 3.96 17.26
C ILE A 30 -5.39 3.52 17.88
N PHE A 31 -4.81 4.31 18.77
CA PHE A 31 -3.58 3.96 19.48
C PHE A 31 -3.70 2.63 20.23
N LEU A 32 -4.82 2.41 20.95
CA LEU A 32 -5.08 1.14 21.62
C LEU A 32 -5.24 -0.03 20.63
N ALA A 33 -5.89 0.20 19.49
CA ALA A 33 -6.06 -0.82 18.45
C ALA A 33 -4.72 -1.21 17.80
N LEU A 34 -3.82 -0.25 17.55
CA LEU A 34 -2.48 -0.50 17.05
C LEU A 34 -1.63 -1.25 18.07
N LYS A 35 -1.78 -0.93 19.36
CA LYS A 35 -1.12 -1.68 20.44
C LYS A 35 -1.55 -3.15 20.45
N GLN A 36 -2.81 -3.45 20.16
CA GLN A 36 -3.27 -4.83 19.99
C GLN A 36 -2.62 -5.49 18.76
N LEU A 37 -2.58 -4.81 17.61
CA LEU A 37 -1.98 -5.32 16.37
C LEU A 37 -0.52 -5.75 16.59
N VAL A 38 0.28 -4.85 17.16
CA VAL A 38 1.70 -5.04 17.47
C VAL A 38 1.96 -6.13 18.51
N ALA A 39 0.98 -6.42 19.37
CA ALA A 39 1.09 -7.50 20.34
C ALA A 39 0.71 -8.87 19.74
N THR A 40 -0.06 -8.90 18.65
CA THR A 40 -0.53 -10.13 18.00
C THR A 40 0.43 -10.62 16.92
N HIS A 41 1.08 -9.71 16.20
CA HIS A 41 1.98 -10.03 15.08
C HIS A 41 3.41 -9.57 15.39
N PRO A 42 4.44 -10.23 14.83
CA PRO A 42 5.83 -9.90 15.10
C PRO A 42 6.31 -8.70 14.24
N ILE A 43 5.71 -7.54 14.50
CA ILE A 43 5.96 -6.30 13.76
C ILE A 43 7.25 -5.62 14.25
N GLN A 44 8.07 -5.15 13.32
CA GLN A 44 9.27 -4.36 13.58
C GLN A 44 8.97 -2.85 13.64
N THR A 45 8.20 -2.34 12.68
CA THR A 45 7.76 -0.95 12.63
C THR A 45 6.26 -0.89 12.36
N CYS A 46 5.53 -0.04 13.09
CA CYS A 46 4.11 0.19 12.85
C CYS A 46 3.86 1.69 12.77
N ARG A 47 3.13 2.10 11.74
CA ARG A 47 2.72 3.49 11.52
C ARG A 47 1.22 3.56 11.30
N PHE A 48 0.58 4.56 11.91
CA PHE A 48 -0.79 4.91 11.55
C PHE A 48 -0.77 5.60 10.18
N TRP A 49 -1.25 4.92 9.14
CA TRP A 49 -1.29 5.47 7.79
C TRP A 49 -2.43 6.48 7.64
N GLY A 50 -3.61 6.14 8.16
CA GLY A 50 -4.77 7.02 8.11
C GLY A 50 -6.12 6.30 8.17
N LYS A 51 -7.16 7.03 7.81
CA LYS A 51 -8.55 6.56 7.79
C LYS A 51 -9.20 6.86 6.44
N LEU A 52 -9.81 5.86 5.83
CA LEU A 52 -10.59 5.97 4.59
C LEU A 52 -12.07 5.80 4.91
N LEU A 53 -12.89 6.69 4.36
CA LEU A 53 -14.33 6.66 4.58
C LEU A 53 -15.01 5.76 3.55
N GLY A 54 -15.92 4.91 4.02
CA GLY A 54 -16.77 4.09 3.16
C GLY A 54 -18.25 4.40 3.38
N ILE A 55 -19.11 3.80 2.56
CA ILE A 55 -20.56 4.01 2.60
C ILE A 55 -21.19 3.33 3.81
N GLU A 56 -20.83 2.09 4.08
CA GLU A 56 -21.37 1.29 5.19
C GLU A 56 -20.42 1.26 6.39
N ALA A 57 -19.12 1.15 6.14
CA ALA A 57 -18.09 1.17 7.17
C ALA A 57 -16.82 1.88 6.70
N ASN A 58 -16.07 2.45 7.64
CA ASN A 58 -14.78 3.08 7.37
C ASN A 58 -13.66 2.05 7.43
N TYR A 59 -12.46 2.45 7.03
CA TYR A 59 -11.23 1.68 7.18
C TYR A 59 -10.19 2.52 7.91
N ILE A 60 -9.65 1.98 9.00
CA ILE A 60 -8.46 2.44 9.71
C ILE A 60 -7.30 1.61 9.17
N VAL A 61 -6.24 2.26 8.71
CA VAL A 61 -5.13 1.61 8.03
C VAL A 61 -3.85 1.74 8.87
N ALA A 62 -3.17 0.62 9.08
CA ALA A 62 -1.85 0.54 9.66
C ALA A 62 -0.86 0.10 8.57
N GLU A 63 0.24 0.83 8.44
CA GLU A 63 1.39 0.48 7.61
C GLU A 63 2.41 -0.21 8.52
N VAL A 64 2.90 -1.39 8.15
CA VAL A 64 3.79 -2.20 8.99
C VAL A 64 4.95 -2.80 8.18
N GLU A 65 6.08 -2.97 8.85
CA GLU A 65 7.18 -3.83 8.39
C GLU A 65 7.39 -4.95 9.41
N PHE A 66 7.57 -6.17 8.91
CA PHE A 66 7.88 -7.33 9.74
C PHE A 66 9.38 -7.46 9.98
N ARG A 67 9.74 -8.23 11.02
CA ARG A 67 11.13 -8.60 11.24
C ARG A 67 11.63 -9.47 10.08
N GLU A 68 12.92 -9.37 9.77
CA GLU A 68 13.56 -10.21 8.74
C GLU A 68 13.32 -11.71 9.02
N GLY A 69 12.85 -12.43 8.00
CA GLY A 69 12.65 -13.90 8.02
C GLY A 69 11.22 -14.39 8.28
N GLU A 70 10.33 -13.62 8.91
CA GLU A 70 8.95 -14.07 9.18
C GLU A 70 7.97 -13.70 8.04
N GLU A 71 8.37 -12.78 7.16
CA GLU A 71 7.54 -12.33 6.03
C GLU A 71 7.72 -13.22 4.78
N GLU A 72 8.84 -13.94 4.67
CA GLU A 72 9.13 -14.88 3.58
C GLU A 72 8.23 -16.13 3.67
N GLU A 73 7.97 -16.64 4.88
CA GLU A 73 7.04 -17.77 5.07
C GLU A 73 5.60 -17.38 4.68
N GLU A 74 5.15 -16.18 5.02
CA GLU A 74 3.82 -15.69 4.61
C GLU A 74 3.74 -15.40 3.10
N ALA A 75 4.85 -14.98 2.48
CA ALA A 75 4.93 -14.77 1.04
C ALA A 75 4.77 -16.09 0.27
N GLU A 76 5.46 -17.15 0.69
CA GLU A 76 5.36 -18.47 0.09
C GLU A 76 3.94 -19.06 0.23
N GLU A 77 3.28 -18.86 1.38
CA GLU A 77 1.89 -19.28 1.60
C GLU A 77 0.89 -18.51 0.70
N GLU A 78 1.11 -17.21 0.49
CA GLU A 78 0.25 -16.40 -0.39
C GLU A 78 0.46 -16.74 -1.88
N GLU A 79 1.69 -16.96 -2.32
CA GLU A 79 1.99 -17.38 -3.70
C GLU A 79 1.39 -18.74 -4.02
N THR A 80 1.56 -19.72 -3.14
CA THR A 80 0.96 -21.05 -3.32
C THR A 80 -0.57 -21.02 -3.34
N ALA A 81 -1.19 -20.13 -2.55
CA ALA A 81 -2.64 -19.91 -2.60
C ALA A 81 -3.10 -19.24 -3.91
N GLU A 82 -2.36 -18.25 -4.42
CA GLU A 82 -2.65 -17.60 -5.71
C GLU A 82 -2.49 -18.57 -6.90
N GLU A 83 -1.45 -19.42 -6.88
CA GLU A 83 -1.23 -20.47 -7.89
C GLU A 83 -2.36 -21.49 -7.89
N GLY A 84 -2.77 -21.99 -6.72
CA GLY A 84 -3.90 -22.92 -6.61
C GLY A 84 -5.22 -22.32 -7.09
N LEU A 85 -5.41 -21.00 -6.95
CA LEU A 85 -6.58 -20.31 -7.48
C LEU A 85 -6.55 -20.15 -9.01
N LYS A 86 -5.36 -19.90 -9.59
CA LYS A 86 -5.18 -19.83 -11.05
C LYS A 86 -5.39 -21.19 -11.70
N GLU A 87 -4.80 -22.25 -11.16
CA GLU A 87 -5.00 -23.62 -11.67
C GLU A 87 -6.49 -24.03 -11.61
N GLY A 88 -7.21 -23.66 -10.55
CA GLY A 88 -8.65 -23.93 -10.43
C GLY A 88 -9.54 -23.15 -11.40
N ILE A 89 -9.07 -22.01 -11.93
CA ILE A 89 -9.77 -21.24 -12.96
C ILE A 89 -9.44 -21.80 -14.35
N GLU A 90 -8.18 -22.10 -14.64
CA GLU A 90 -7.75 -22.68 -15.91
C GLU A 90 -8.34 -24.09 -16.14
N ALA A 91 -8.42 -24.92 -15.09
CA ALA A 91 -9.05 -26.24 -15.16
C ALA A 91 -10.58 -26.18 -15.40
N ARG A 92 -11.22 -25.04 -15.16
CA ARG A 92 -12.66 -24.86 -15.38
C ARG A 92 -12.99 -24.38 -16.79
N ASP A 93 -12.03 -23.76 -17.46
CA ASP A 93 -12.16 -23.29 -18.85
C ASP A 93 -11.86 -24.41 -19.88
N GLU A 94 -11.19 -25.50 -19.47
CA GLU A 94 -10.92 -26.66 -20.35
C GLU A 94 -12.14 -27.61 -20.56
N ASP A 95 -13.22 -27.46 -19.80
CA ASP A 95 -14.39 -28.38 -19.82
C ASP A 95 -15.52 -27.97 -20.79
N GLU A 96 -15.36 -26.91 -21.61
CA GLU A 96 -16.37 -26.46 -22.60
C GLU A 96 -15.88 -26.45 -24.07
N GLU A 97 -15.11 -27.45 -24.50
CA GLU A 97 -14.83 -27.66 -25.94
C GLU A 97 -15.62 -28.84 -26.52
N ASP A 98 -16.88 -28.60 -26.88
CA ASP A 98 -17.65 -29.47 -27.77
C ASP A 98 -18.59 -28.60 -28.64
N GLU A 99 -18.08 -27.93 -29.70
CA GLU A 99 -18.93 -27.51 -30.82
C GLU A 99 -18.20 -27.49 -32.19
N GLU A 100 -18.89 -28.11 -33.13
CA GLU A 100 -18.73 -28.28 -34.58
C GLU A 100 -18.02 -27.16 -35.38
N GLU A 101 -17.22 -27.57 -36.39
CA GLU A 101 -16.65 -26.73 -37.45
C GLU A 101 -17.68 -25.74 -38.04
N LYS A 102 -17.60 -24.47 -37.62
CA LYS A 102 -18.21 -23.34 -38.32
C LYS A 102 -17.11 -22.35 -38.68
N ASP A 103 -17.13 -21.86 -39.92
CA ASP A 103 -16.17 -20.93 -40.51
C ASP A 103 -15.74 -19.82 -39.54
N GLU A 104 -14.54 -19.96 -38.97
CA GLU A 104 -14.01 -19.01 -37.98
C GLU A 104 -13.72 -17.65 -38.66
N PRO A 105 -14.19 -16.53 -38.07
CA PRO A 105 -13.76 -15.21 -38.50
C PRO A 105 -12.23 -15.07 -38.37
N PRO A 106 -11.58 -14.23 -39.19
CA PRO A 106 -10.13 -14.08 -39.17
C PRO A 106 -9.65 -13.73 -37.76
N LYS A 107 -8.71 -14.53 -37.24
CA LYS A 107 -8.19 -14.37 -35.88
C LYS A 107 -7.67 -12.94 -35.67
N PRO A 108 -8.14 -12.23 -34.64
CA PRO A 108 -7.74 -10.85 -34.40
C PRO A 108 -6.22 -10.77 -34.21
N ASN A 109 -5.54 -9.92 -34.99
CA ASN A 109 -4.09 -9.65 -34.87
C ASN A 109 -3.77 -8.71 -33.68
N TYR A 110 -4.67 -8.64 -32.69
CA TYR A 110 -4.47 -7.86 -31.48
C TYR A 110 -3.60 -8.66 -30.52
N LYS A 111 -2.43 -8.11 -30.19
CA LYS A 111 -1.61 -8.62 -29.10
C LYS A 111 -1.96 -7.82 -27.84
N PRO A 112 -2.46 -8.46 -26.77
CA PRO A 112 -2.65 -7.74 -25.52
C PRO A 112 -1.31 -7.13 -25.07
N PRO A 113 -1.34 -5.97 -24.39
CA PRO A 113 -0.14 -5.41 -23.78
C PRO A 113 0.56 -6.47 -22.91
N PRO A 114 1.90 -6.52 -22.89
CA PRO A 114 2.62 -7.44 -22.03
C PRO A 114 2.20 -7.21 -20.57
N VAL A 115 1.88 -8.29 -19.86
CA VAL A 115 1.54 -8.23 -18.44
C VAL A 115 2.82 -7.91 -17.68
N ILE A 116 2.80 -6.79 -16.96
CA ILE A 116 3.93 -6.35 -16.15
C ILE A 116 3.94 -7.22 -14.89
N PRO A 117 5.08 -7.87 -14.56
CA PRO A 117 5.18 -8.69 -13.37
C PRO A 117 4.85 -7.91 -12.10
N LYS A 118 4.37 -8.64 -11.09
CA LYS A 118 4.15 -8.12 -9.74
C LYS A 118 5.53 -7.83 -9.11
N GLU A 119 5.63 -6.73 -8.38
CA GLU A 119 6.84 -6.42 -7.60
C GLU A 119 6.90 -7.32 -6.36
N ASP A 120 8.10 -7.83 -6.05
CA ASP A 120 8.36 -8.73 -4.93
C ASP A 120 8.10 -8.05 -3.58
N TYR A 121 7.99 -8.85 -2.51
CA TYR A 121 7.91 -8.33 -1.14
C TYR A 121 9.08 -7.38 -0.86
N ARG A 122 8.80 -6.32 -0.08
CA ARG A 122 9.78 -5.30 0.34
C ARG A 122 10.33 -4.40 -0.76
N THR A 123 9.87 -4.57 -2.00
CA THR A 123 10.31 -3.74 -3.13
C THR A 123 9.21 -2.78 -3.59
N GLY A 124 9.61 -1.57 -4.01
CA GLY A 124 8.74 -0.59 -4.65
C GLY A 124 7.41 -0.32 -3.90
N ALA A 125 6.29 -0.55 -4.59
CA ALA A 125 4.94 -0.35 -4.07
C ALA A 125 4.52 -1.41 -3.03
N ASN A 126 5.23 -2.54 -2.95
CA ASN A 126 5.05 -3.62 -1.98
C ASN A 126 6.09 -3.60 -0.85
N LYS A 127 6.77 -2.46 -0.64
CA LYS A 127 7.72 -2.27 0.47
C LYS A 127 7.10 -2.52 1.85
N TYR A 128 5.89 -2.02 2.05
CA TYR A 128 5.16 -2.11 3.32
C TYR A 128 3.97 -3.04 3.22
N THR A 129 3.70 -3.76 4.30
CA THR A 129 2.46 -4.51 4.48
C THR A 129 1.41 -3.61 5.14
N TYR A 130 0.15 -3.74 4.73
CA TYR A 130 -0.94 -2.90 5.22
C TYR A 130 -2.00 -3.74 5.92
N TYR A 131 -2.33 -3.38 7.15
CA TYR A 131 -3.44 -3.94 7.90
C TYR A 131 -4.59 -2.95 7.97
N VAL A 132 -5.81 -3.46 7.90
CA VAL A 132 -7.01 -2.63 7.98
C VAL A 132 -7.98 -3.14 9.03
N CYS A 133 -8.69 -2.20 9.64
CA CYS A 133 -9.71 -2.48 10.62
C CYS A 133 -10.87 -1.50 10.45
N ASN A 134 -12.12 -1.95 10.57
CA ASN A 134 -13.26 -1.05 10.35
C ASN A 134 -13.51 -0.08 11.51
N GLU A 135 -13.29 -0.55 12.73
CA GLU A 135 -13.53 0.19 13.97
C GLU A 135 -12.46 -0.20 15.00
N PRO A 136 -11.99 0.73 15.85
CA PRO A 136 -10.97 0.39 16.84
C PRO A 136 -11.42 -0.77 17.74
N GLY A 137 -10.58 -1.80 17.85
CA GLY A 137 -10.85 -3.00 18.65
C GLY A 137 -11.49 -4.17 17.89
N LYS A 138 -11.86 -4.00 16.61
CA LYS A 138 -12.15 -5.13 15.72
C LYS A 138 -10.85 -5.81 15.27
N PRO A 139 -10.90 -7.08 14.80
CA PRO A 139 -9.72 -7.76 14.27
C PRO A 139 -9.14 -7.00 13.09
N TRP A 140 -7.82 -6.99 13.01
CA TRP A 140 -7.08 -6.44 11.89
C TRP A 140 -6.98 -7.48 10.77
N MET A 141 -7.25 -7.03 9.54
CA MET A 141 -7.17 -7.86 8.35
C MET A 141 -5.99 -7.39 7.50
N LYS A 142 -5.11 -8.32 7.11
CA LYS A 142 -4.01 -8.05 6.18
C LYS A 142 -4.58 -7.77 4.79
N LEU A 143 -4.10 -6.73 4.11
CA LEU A 143 -4.42 -6.47 2.71
C LEU A 143 -3.49 -7.28 1.80
N PRO A 144 -4.00 -7.74 0.65
CA PRO A 144 -3.16 -8.40 -0.35
C PRO A 144 -2.13 -7.43 -0.92
N GLN A 145 -1.10 -7.97 -1.57
CA GLN A 145 -0.15 -7.17 -2.32
C GLN A 145 -0.79 -6.50 -3.55
N VAL A 146 -0.18 -5.41 -4.01
CA VAL A 146 -0.66 -4.68 -5.18
C VAL A 146 0.02 -5.17 -6.45
N THR A 147 -0.73 -5.28 -7.54
CA THR A 147 -0.17 -5.50 -8.89
C THR A 147 -0.16 -4.21 -9.70
N PRO A 148 0.76 -4.05 -10.66
CA PRO A 148 0.79 -2.84 -11.48
C PRO A 148 -0.49 -2.64 -12.31
N ALA A 149 -1.13 -3.73 -12.75
CA ALA A 149 -2.43 -3.70 -13.42
C ALA A 149 -3.54 -3.07 -12.55
N GLN A 150 -3.56 -3.38 -11.25
CA GLN A 150 -4.49 -2.77 -10.29
C GLN A 150 -4.22 -1.27 -10.14
N ILE A 151 -2.95 -0.85 -10.06
CA ILE A 151 -2.59 0.58 -9.96
C ILE A 151 -3.05 1.35 -11.19
N VAL A 152 -2.78 0.83 -12.38
CA VAL A 152 -3.15 1.46 -13.66
C VAL A 152 -4.68 1.60 -13.78
N ASN A 153 -5.44 0.56 -13.41
CA ASN A 153 -6.90 0.62 -13.49
C ASN A 153 -7.50 1.49 -12.39
N THR A 154 -6.92 1.50 -11.20
CA THR A 154 -7.32 2.38 -10.08
C THR A 154 -7.29 3.85 -10.49
N ARG A 155 -6.25 4.28 -11.22
CA ARG A 155 -6.12 5.66 -11.74
C ARG A 155 -7.21 6.05 -12.76
N LYS A 156 -7.91 5.07 -13.35
CA LYS A 156 -8.95 5.29 -14.37
C LYS A 156 -10.37 5.27 -13.80
N ILE A 157 -10.55 4.78 -12.56
CA ILE A 157 -11.86 4.58 -11.95
C ILE A 157 -12.07 5.51 -10.75
N LYS A 158 -13.33 5.88 -10.51
CA LYS A 158 -13.74 6.67 -9.34
C LYS A 158 -14.93 5.97 -8.70
N LYS A 159 -14.69 5.32 -7.55
CA LYS A 159 -15.71 4.60 -6.79
C LYS A 159 -15.59 4.95 -5.32
N PHE A 160 -16.75 5.02 -4.65
CA PHE A 160 -16.78 5.05 -3.20
C PHE A 160 -16.53 3.65 -2.66
N LEU A 161 -15.79 3.55 -1.56
CA LEU A 161 -15.60 2.31 -0.83
C LEU A 161 -16.90 1.93 -0.12
N VAL A 162 -17.24 0.65 -0.06
CA VAL A 162 -18.42 0.18 0.66
C VAL A 162 -18.11 0.02 2.15
N GLY A 163 -16.90 -0.45 2.50
CA GLY A 163 -16.55 -0.82 3.86
C GLY A 163 -16.52 -2.34 4.09
N LYS A 164 -16.62 -3.14 3.02
CA LYS A 164 -16.54 -4.61 3.02
C LYS A 164 -15.43 -5.06 2.08
N LEU A 165 -14.41 -5.74 2.61
CA LEU A 165 -13.21 -6.11 1.85
C LEU A 165 -13.49 -7.10 0.71
N ASP A 166 -14.52 -7.93 0.86
CA ASP A 166 -14.96 -8.94 -0.10
C ASP A 166 -15.92 -8.38 -1.17
N ALA A 167 -16.32 -7.11 -1.09
CA ALA A 167 -17.24 -6.51 -2.05
C ALA A 167 -16.64 -6.44 -3.46
N ALA A 168 -17.45 -6.77 -4.47
CA ALA A 168 -17.03 -6.70 -5.86
C ALA A 168 -16.96 -5.25 -6.36
N VAL A 169 -15.88 -4.90 -7.07
CA VAL A 169 -15.69 -3.57 -7.65
C VAL A 169 -16.31 -3.52 -9.05
N VAL A 170 -17.59 -3.19 -9.12
CA VAL A 170 -18.33 -3.13 -10.40
C VAL A 170 -18.03 -1.81 -11.12
N CYS A 171 -17.09 -1.82 -12.07
CA CYS A 171 -16.70 -0.64 -12.84
C CYS A 171 -16.31 -0.95 -14.29
N TYR A 172 -16.22 0.11 -15.10
CA TYR A 172 -15.61 0.08 -16.42
C TYR A 172 -14.53 1.19 -16.51
N PRO A 173 -13.28 0.88 -16.88
CA PRO A 173 -12.74 -0.45 -17.20
C PRO A 173 -12.85 -1.47 -16.04
N PRO A 174 -12.93 -2.79 -16.31
CA PRO A 174 -12.98 -3.81 -15.28
C PRO A 174 -11.76 -3.73 -14.35
N PHE A 175 -12.00 -3.80 -13.04
CA PHE A 175 -10.93 -3.81 -12.05
C PHE A 175 -10.55 -5.26 -11.67
N PRO A 176 -9.27 -5.63 -11.72
CA PRO A 176 -8.82 -6.98 -11.38
C PRO A 176 -8.72 -7.14 -9.85
N GLY A 177 -9.84 -7.51 -9.22
CA GLY A 177 -9.92 -7.82 -7.80
C GLY A 177 -11.21 -7.34 -7.13
N ASN A 178 -11.26 -7.50 -5.81
CA ASN A 178 -12.35 -7.01 -4.96
C ASN A 178 -11.99 -5.66 -4.31
N GLU A 179 -12.78 -5.22 -3.35
CA GLU A 179 -12.56 -3.96 -2.64
C GLU A 179 -11.24 -3.95 -1.84
N ALA A 180 -10.77 -5.10 -1.33
CA ALA A 180 -9.46 -5.18 -0.66
C ALA A 180 -8.31 -4.80 -1.61
N ASN A 181 -8.33 -5.33 -2.85
CA ASN A 181 -7.33 -4.97 -3.86
C ASN A 181 -7.45 -3.51 -4.29
N TYR A 182 -8.69 -2.99 -4.42
CA TYR A 182 -8.91 -1.59 -4.78
C TYR A 182 -8.43 -0.64 -3.68
N LEU A 183 -8.72 -0.97 -2.43
CA LEU A 183 -8.25 -0.26 -1.24
C LEU A 183 -6.71 -0.24 -1.20
N ARG A 184 -6.08 -1.40 -1.38
CA ARG A 184 -4.62 -1.51 -1.44
C ARG A 184 -4.00 -0.66 -2.55
N ALA A 185 -4.59 -0.67 -3.75
CA ALA A 185 -4.09 0.11 -4.88
C ALA A 185 -4.27 1.63 -4.67
N GLN A 186 -5.36 2.04 -4.02
CA GLN A 186 -5.58 3.43 -3.61
C GLN A 186 -4.56 3.87 -2.56
N ILE A 187 -4.28 3.04 -1.56
CA ILE A 187 -3.25 3.29 -0.55
C ILE A 187 -1.88 3.47 -1.24
N ALA A 188 -1.51 2.58 -2.16
CA ALA A 188 -0.25 2.70 -2.91
C ALA A 188 -0.13 4.04 -3.65
N CYS A 189 -1.19 4.43 -4.36
CA CYS A 189 -1.21 5.70 -5.10
C CYS A 189 -1.12 6.92 -4.19
N ILE A 190 -1.82 6.92 -3.06
CA ILE A 190 -1.80 8.01 -2.09
C ILE A 190 -0.43 8.08 -1.43
N SER A 191 0.10 6.95 -0.93
CA SER A 191 1.42 6.88 -0.31
C SER A 191 2.51 7.47 -1.20
N ALA A 192 2.57 7.05 -2.47
CA ALA A 192 3.56 7.55 -3.41
C ALA A 192 3.40 9.05 -3.74
N ALA A 193 2.20 9.61 -3.60
CA ALA A 193 1.90 10.99 -4.00
C ALA A 193 1.89 12.00 -2.84
N THR A 194 1.68 11.57 -1.59
CA THR A 194 1.44 12.49 -0.46
C THR A 194 2.40 12.31 0.70
N GLN A 195 3.22 11.28 0.72
CA GLN A 195 4.25 11.13 1.76
C GLN A 195 5.42 12.07 1.45
N VAL A 196 5.60 13.05 2.33
CA VAL A 196 6.60 14.11 2.22
C VAL A 196 7.26 14.36 3.58
N THR A 197 8.49 14.86 3.53
CA THR A 197 9.31 15.14 4.71
C THR A 197 10.06 16.46 4.49
N PRO A 198 10.43 17.19 5.56
CA PRO A 198 11.33 18.34 5.44
C PRO A 198 12.63 18.01 4.69
N LEU A 199 13.10 18.96 3.89
CA LEU A 199 14.34 18.87 3.15
C LEU A 199 15.52 18.59 4.10
N GLY A 200 16.33 17.57 3.78
CA GLY A 200 17.53 17.22 4.54
C GLY A 200 17.28 16.33 5.76
N PHE A 201 16.02 15.96 6.04
CA PHE A 201 15.69 15.05 7.15
C PHE A 201 16.13 13.61 6.90
N TYR A 202 15.97 13.12 5.67
CA TYR A 202 16.45 11.80 5.25
C TYR A 202 17.68 11.96 4.36
N GLN A 203 18.63 11.04 4.52
CA GLN A 203 19.78 10.86 3.64
C GLN A 203 19.78 9.43 3.07
N PHE A 204 20.32 9.25 1.87
CA PHE A 204 20.53 7.92 1.34
C PHE A 204 21.77 7.31 2.02
N GLY A 205 21.70 6.04 2.41
CA GLY A 205 22.84 5.34 2.99
C GLY A 205 24.02 5.32 2.01
N GLU A 206 25.22 5.62 2.51
CA GLU A 206 26.46 5.43 1.75
C GLU A 206 26.77 3.92 1.63
N GLU A 207 26.06 3.19 0.77
CA GLU A 207 26.57 1.90 0.32
C GLU A 207 27.61 2.15 -0.78
N GLU A 208 28.87 1.84 -0.44
CA GLU A 208 30.01 1.81 -1.36
C GLU A 208 29.69 0.94 -2.58
N GLY A 209 29.57 1.58 -3.75
CA GLY A 209 29.87 0.98 -5.04
C GLY A 209 28.84 0.01 -5.63
N ASP A 210 27.91 0.55 -6.40
CA ASP A 210 28.01 0.37 -7.85
C ASP A 210 27.26 1.52 -8.54
N GLU A 211 27.99 2.29 -9.36
CA GLU A 211 27.38 3.17 -10.36
C GLU A 211 26.83 2.27 -11.49
N GLU A 212 25.82 1.45 -11.19
CA GLU A 212 25.01 0.83 -12.23
C GLU A 212 23.76 1.67 -12.48
N GLU A 213 23.68 2.08 -13.73
CA GLU A 213 22.73 2.96 -14.39
C GLU A 213 21.27 2.55 -14.10
N GLY A 214 20.68 3.05 -13.02
CA GLY A 214 19.23 3.02 -12.84
C GLY A 214 18.72 2.87 -11.41
N GLY A 215 18.53 3.99 -10.70
CA GLY A 215 17.50 4.16 -9.66
C GLY A 215 17.56 3.32 -8.37
N ALA A 216 18.34 2.24 -8.29
CA ALA A 216 18.28 1.21 -7.25
C ALA A 216 18.85 1.64 -5.88
N GLY A 217 19.68 2.69 -5.83
CA GLY A 217 20.24 3.20 -4.57
C GLY A 217 19.31 4.11 -3.75
N ARG A 218 18.05 4.31 -4.19
CA ARG A 218 17.09 5.20 -3.50
C ARG A 218 16.04 4.46 -2.67
N ASP A 219 16.14 3.14 -2.57
CA ASP A 219 15.18 2.32 -1.81
C ASP A 219 15.42 2.37 -0.30
N ASN A 220 16.67 2.65 0.10
CA ASN A 220 17.10 2.70 1.48
C ASN A 220 17.52 4.13 1.88
N TYR A 221 16.79 4.71 2.82
CA TYR A 221 17.05 6.05 3.35
C TYR A 221 17.03 5.99 4.88
N GLU A 222 17.88 6.79 5.50
CA GLU A 222 18.05 6.83 6.95
C GLU A 222 17.84 8.26 7.48
N GLU A 223 17.40 8.38 8.73
CA GLU A 223 17.25 9.67 9.40
C GLU A 223 18.63 10.31 9.55
N ASN A 224 18.76 11.55 9.08
CA ASN A 224 19.99 12.31 9.18
C ASN A 224 20.19 12.78 10.64
N PRO A 225 21.22 12.30 11.38
CA PRO A 225 21.46 12.69 12.76
C PRO A 225 21.83 14.17 12.92
N ASP A 226 22.34 14.79 11.85
CA ASP A 226 22.76 16.20 11.82
C ASP A 226 21.65 17.12 11.29
N PHE A 227 20.40 16.64 11.22
CA PHE A 227 19.28 17.45 10.75
C PHE A 227 19.00 18.63 11.68
N GLU A 228 19.09 19.85 11.15
CA GLU A 228 18.66 21.07 11.84
C GLU A 228 17.19 21.40 11.49
N PRO A 229 16.28 21.49 12.49
CA PRO A 229 14.89 21.78 12.23
C PRO A 229 14.67 23.15 11.58
N ILE A 230 14.00 23.16 10.43
CA ILE A 230 13.58 24.39 9.76
C ILE A 230 12.46 25.05 10.59
N PRO A 231 12.52 26.36 10.89
CA PRO A 231 11.45 27.06 11.58
C PRO A 231 10.10 26.95 10.84
N VAL A 232 9.00 26.79 11.58
CA VAL A 232 7.65 26.65 11.02
C VAL A 232 7.27 27.73 9.99
N PRO A 233 7.56 29.04 10.22
CA PRO A 233 7.23 30.06 9.22
C PRO A 233 7.94 29.85 7.88
N GLU A 234 9.19 29.37 7.89
CA GLU A 234 9.96 29.11 6.68
C GLU A 234 9.47 27.85 5.97
N MET A 235 9.07 26.82 6.72
CA MET A 235 8.43 25.61 6.15
C MET A 235 7.12 25.93 5.41
N LEU A 236 6.40 26.99 5.82
CA LEU A 236 5.13 27.41 5.22
C LEU A 236 5.30 28.39 4.05
N ASP A 237 6.44 29.06 3.94
CA ASP A 237 6.67 30.09 2.93
C ASP A 237 6.86 29.49 1.52
N THR A 238 7.60 28.38 1.41
CA THR A 238 7.86 27.71 0.12
C THR A 238 7.72 26.20 0.21
N LEU A 239 7.02 25.59 -0.76
CA LEU A 239 6.87 24.13 -0.88
C LEU A 239 8.19 23.39 -1.17
N SER A 240 9.24 24.10 -1.58
CA SER A 240 10.58 23.57 -1.82
C SER A 240 11.25 22.99 -0.57
N ASN A 241 10.75 23.33 0.62
CA ASN A 241 11.23 22.78 1.88
C ASN A 241 10.66 21.38 2.16
N TRP A 242 9.76 20.87 1.31
CA TRP A 242 9.18 19.54 1.41
C TRP A 242 9.63 18.66 0.24
N VAL A 243 10.12 17.47 0.55
CA VAL A 243 10.58 16.49 -0.43
C VAL A 243 9.84 15.16 -0.25
N HIS A 244 9.63 14.45 -1.36
CA HIS A 244 9.13 13.07 -1.30
C HIS A 244 10.25 12.13 -0.86
N HIS A 245 9.96 11.29 0.13
CA HIS A 245 10.86 10.20 0.53
C HIS A 245 10.40 8.84 -0.02
N VAL A 246 9.13 8.70 -0.40
CA VAL A 246 8.62 7.51 -1.09
C VAL A 246 8.86 7.64 -2.59
N GLN A 247 9.19 6.53 -3.24
CA GLN A 247 9.37 6.50 -4.69
C GLN A 247 8.08 6.79 -5.44
N ASN A 248 8.20 7.55 -6.53
CA ASN A 248 7.07 7.87 -7.38
C ASN A 248 6.68 6.67 -8.24
N ILE A 249 5.40 6.30 -8.24
CA ILE A 249 4.89 5.24 -9.09
C ILE A 249 4.72 5.75 -10.52
N LEU A 250 5.56 5.24 -11.43
CA LEU A 250 5.56 5.63 -12.84
C LEU A 250 4.21 5.38 -13.54
N LYS A 251 3.98 6.11 -14.64
CA LYS A 251 2.87 5.80 -15.55
C LYS A 251 3.37 4.73 -16.51
N GLN A 252 2.96 3.49 -16.25
CA GLN A 252 3.20 2.35 -17.13
C GLN A 252 2.20 2.33 -18.29
#